data_AF-A0A290HBT0-F1
#
_entry.id   AF-A0A290HBT0-F1
#
_cell.length_a   1.000
_cell.length_b   1.000
_cell.length_c   1.000
_cell.angle_alpha   90.00
_cell.angle_beta   90.00
_cell.angle_gamma   90.00
#
_symmetry.space_group_name_H-M   'P 1'
#
loop_
_entity.id
_entity.type
_entity.pdbx_description
1 polymer ?
#
loop_
_entity_poly.entity_id
_entity_poly.type
_entity_poly.pdbx_seq_one_letter_code
_entity_poly.pdbx_strand_id
1 'polypeptide(L)'
;MIKQKIAGRNVNTVSASGSVADMTTLGAILEGELSFYEQKFEGGTTANPAVLNAKKFSVGKKYLSGQRQSASVSIPHVKATKSFAEIQTAVIGQFDESFKSSTKCDYSNLFYDKKEA
;
A
#
# COMPACT_ATOMS: atom_id res chain seq x y z
N MET A 1 18.01 14.71 -3.36
CA MET A 1 18.79 13.45 -3.29
C MET A 1 19.93 13.50 -4.30
N ILE A 2 21.14 13.06 -3.95
CA ILE A 2 22.32 13.04 -4.84
C ILE A 2 22.78 11.60 -5.02
N LYS A 3 22.92 11.15 -6.26
CA LYS A 3 23.54 9.85 -6.58
C LYS A 3 24.95 10.08 -7.10
N GLN A 4 25.91 9.35 -6.55
CA GLN A 4 27.32 9.47 -6.88
C GLN A 4 27.81 8.21 -7.59
N LYS A 5 28.58 8.41 -8.66
CA LYS A 5 29.22 7.34 -9.42
C LYS A 5 30.71 7.65 -9.61
N ILE A 6 31.57 6.72 -9.17
CA ILE A 6 33.03 6.83 -9.27
C ILE A 6 33.52 5.63 -10.07
N ALA A 7 34.37 5.87 -11.08
CA ALA A 7 34.92 4.82 -11.94
C ALA A 7 33.86 3.85 -12.51
N GLY A 8 32.71 4.37 -12.93
CA GLY A 8 31.64 3.56 -13.52
C GLY A 8 30.70 2.88 -12.51
N ARG A 9 31.02 2.86 -11.21
CA ARG A 9 30.27 2.15 -10.17
C ARG A 9 29.47 3.11 -9.29
N ASN A 10 28.21 2.76 -8.99
CA ASN A 10 27.42 3.49 -8.00
C ASN A 10 28.03 3.23 -6.62
N VAL A 11 28.55 4.27 -5.96
CA VAL A 11 29.28 4.11 -4.71
C VAL A 11 28.41 4.49 -3.52
N ASN A 12 27.78 5.66 -3.57
CA ASN A 12 26.91 6.16 -2.50
C ASN A 12 25.69 6.90 -3.06
N THR A 13 24.57 6.80 -2.33
CA THR A 13 23.40 7.66 -2.52
C THR A 13 23.25 8.52 -1.27
N VAL A 14 23.35 9.84 -1.43
CA VAL A 14 23.22 10.80 -0.34
C VAL A 14 21.80 11.36 -0.34
N SER A 15 21.05 11.02 0.69
CA SER A 15 19.73 11.60 0.96
C SER A 15 19.92 12.93 1.70
N ALA A 16 20.18 14.00 0.95
CA ALA A 16 20.21 15.38 1.47
C ALA A 16 18.97 16.16 1.00
N SER A 17 18.40 16.93 1.93
CA SER A 17 17.36 17.93 1.72
C SER A 17 17.89 19.29 2.19
N GLY A 18 17.69 20.33 1.39
CA GLY A 18 18.27 21.67 1.63
C GLY A 18 17.97 22.63 0.49
N SER A 19 18.40 23.89 0.63
CA SER A 19 18.26 24.88 -0.45
C SER A 19 19.14 24.52 -1.67
N VAL A 20 18.88 25.14 -2.83
CA VAL A 20 19.71 24.93 -4.03
C VAL A 20 21.19 25.28 -3.77
N ALA A 21 21.45 26.28 -2.93
CA ALA A 21 22.79 26.67 -2.53
C ALA A 21 23.48 25.57 -1.70
N ASP A 22 22.76 24.95 -0.76
CA ASP A 22 23.30 23.86 0.08
C ASP A 22 23.63 22.63 -0.78
N MET A 23 22.74 22.29 -1.72
CA MET A 23 22.95 21.16 -2.63
C MET A 23 24.12 21.40 -3.60
N THR A 24 24.35 22.65 -4.00
CA THR A 24 25.50 23.04 -4.84
C THR A 24 26.81 22.91 -4.06
N THR A 25 26.81 23.37 -2.81
CA THR A 25 27.98 23.26 -1.92
C THR A 25 28.32 21.81 -1.61
N LEU A 26 27.30 20.97 -1.37
CA LEU A 26 27.45 19.52 -1.21
C LEU A 26 27.99 18.86 -2.47
N GLY A 27 27.52 19.27 -3.65
CA GLY A 27 28.04 18.77 -4.92
C GLY A 27 29.53 19.06 -5.13
N ALA A 28 30.03 20.20 -4.65
CA ALA A 28 31.44 20.57 -4.78
C ALA A 28 32.40 19.70 -3.94
N ILE A 29 31.88 19.02 -2.91
CA ILE A 29 32.68 18.13 -2.03
C ILE A 29 32.70 16.70 -2.57
N LEU A 30 31.69 16.30 -3.35
CA LEU A 30 31.53 14.93 -3.83
C LEU A 30 32.31 14.70 -5.13
N GLU A 31 33.06 13.60 -5.20
CA GLU A 31 33.86 13.24 -6.36
C GLU A 31 33.07 12.41 -7.40
N GLY A 32 33.44 12.52 -8.67
CA GLY A 32 32.91 11.70 -9.75
C GLY A 32 31.67 12.28 -10.41
N GLU A 33 30.88 11.41 -11.04
CA GLU A 33 29.66 11.80 -11.74
C GLU A 33 28.51 11.91 -10.74
N LEU A 34 27.91 13.11 -10.65
CA LEU A 34 26.82 13.43 -9.73
C LEU A 34 25.50 13.61 -10.48
N SER A 35 24.47 12.91 -10.04
CA SER A 35 23.09 13.11 -10.51
C SER A 35 22.23 13.66 -9.38
N PHE A 36 21.62 14.81 -9.64
CA PHE A 36 20.71 15.47 -8.70
C PHE A 36 19.27 15.06 -9.01
N TYR A 37 18.58 14.56 -8.00
CA TYR A 37 17.17 14.20 -8.08
C TYR A 37 16.36 15.12 -7.18
N GLU A 38 15.33 15.71 -7.79
CA GLU A 38 14.30 16.46 -7.09
C GLU A 38 13.46 15.49 -6.24
N GLN A 39 13.30 15.82 -4.95
CA GLN A 39 12.40 15.07 -4.08
C GLN A 39 10.96 15.45 -4.42
N LYS A 40 10.25 14.56 -5.13
CA LYS A 40 8.84 14.79 -5.49
C LYS A 40 7.87 14.51 -4.34
N PHE A 41 8.23 13.60 -3.44
CA PHE A 41 7.42 13.22 -2.28
C PHE A 41 8.31 12.58 -1.21
N GLU A 42 7.98 12.74 0.07
CA GLU A 42 8.56 11.98 1.18
C GLU A 42 7.55 10.92 1.62
N GLY A 43 7.92 9.64 1.48
CA GLY A 43 7.10 8.54 1.97
C GLY A 43 7.45 8.22 3.42
N GLY A 44 6.49 8.39 4.31
CA GLY A 44 6.60 8.00 5.72
C GLY A 44 5.43 8.54 6.52
N THR A 45 4.61 7.65 7.09
CA THR A 45 3.59 8.05 8.07
C THR A 45 4.20 7.96 9.45
N THR A 46 4.36 9.11 10.13
CA THR A 46 4.75 9.23 11.54
C THR A 46 3.75 8.56 12.51
N ALA A 47 2.55 8.20 12.04
CA ALA A 47 1.53 7.55 12.85
C ALA A 47 1.29 6.12 12.35
N ASN A 48 2.02 5.13 12.89
CA ASN A 48 1.39 3.83 13.06
C ASN A 48 0.14 4.07 13.92
N PRO A 49 -1.08 3.72 13.46
CA PRO A 49 -2.25 3.97 14.26
C PRO A 49 -2.14 3.17 15.57
N ALA A 50 -2.37 3.84 16.70
CA ALA A 50 -2.27 3.23 18.04
C ALA A 50 -3.20 2.01 18.19
N VAL A 51 -4.28 1.97 17.39
CA VAL A 51 -5.18 0.83 17.23
C VAL A 51 -5.12 0.37 15.79
N LEU A 52 -4.84 -0.92 15.59
CA LEU A 52 -4.73 -1.52 14.27
C LEU A 52 -6.10 -1.49 13.56
N ASN A 53 -6.20 -0.62 12.55
CA ASN A 53 -7.39 -0.38 11.71
C ASN A 53 -7.57 -1.48 10.65
N ALA A 54 -7.60 -2.74 11.10
CA ALA A 54 -7.85 -3.86 10.21
C ALA A 54 -9.34 -3.98 9.89
N LYS A 55 -9.67 -4.20 8.62
CA LYS A 55 -10.99 -4.69 8.20
C LYS A 55 -10.86 -6.14 7.79
N LYS A 56 -11.61 -7.01 8.48
CA LYS A 56 -11.66 -8.44 8.21
C LYS A 56 -13.04 -8.78 7.66
N PHE A 57 -13.10 -9.43 6.51
CA PHE A 57 -14.36 -9.78 5.85
C PHE A 57 -14.26 -11.14 5.17
N SER A 58 -15.41 -11.76 4.93
CA SER A 58 -15.54 -12.95 4.10
C SER A 58 -15.90 -12.54 2.69
N VAL A 59 -15.33 -13.22 1.70
CA VAL A 59 -15.77 -13.18 0.31
C VAL A 59 -16.25 -14.56 -0.10
N GLY A 60 -17.23 -14.65 -0.99
CA GLY A 60 -17.67 -15.94 -1.49
C GLY A 60 -18.82 -15.88 -2.48
N LYS A 61 -19.32 -17.07 -2.80
CA LYS A 61 -20.45 -17.28 -3.70
C LYS A 61 -21.36 -18.39 -3.16
N LYS A 62 -22.67 -18.22 -3.36
CA LYS A 62 -23.66 -19.25 -3.07
C LYS A 62 -24.02 -19.94 -4.38
N TYR A 63 -23.81 -21.24 -4.44
CA TYR A 63 -24.19 -22.04 -5.60
C TYR A 63 -25.65 -22.47 -5.52
N LEU A 64 -26.28 -22.66 -6.68
CA LEU A 64 -27.66 -23.17 -6.81
C LEU A 64 -27.85 -24.53 -6.11
N SER A 65 -26.77 -25.32 -6.00
CA SER A 65 -26.74 -26.60 -5.27
C SER A 65 -26.78 -26.46 -3.75
N GLY A 66 -26.87 -25.25 -3.20
CA GLY A 66 -26.85 -24.98 -1.76
C GLY A 66 -25.44 -25.01 -1.15
N GLN A 67 -24.41 -25.37 -1.91
CA GLN A 67 -23.02 -25.29 -1.47
C GLN A 67 -22.54 -23.84 -1.45
N ARG A 68 -21.70 -23.51 -0.45
CA ARG A 68 -21.08 -22.19 -0.31
C ARG A 68 -19.57 -22.34 -0.32
N GLN A 69 -18.91 -21.62 -1.22
CA GLN A 69 -17.48 -21.43 -1.15
C GLN A 69 -17.18 -20.03 -0.63
N SER A 70 -16.26 -19.93 0.32
CA SER A 70 -15.86 -18.67 0.91
C SER A 70 -14.41 -18.66 1.35
N ALA A 71 -13.77 -17.50 1.24
CA ALA A 71 -12.47 -17.20 1.81
C ALA A 71 -12.58 -16.05 2.83
N SER A 72 -11.67 -16.04 3.81
CA SER A 72 -11.49 -14.92 4.72
C SER A 72 -10.36 -14.01 4.23
N VAL A 73 -10.60 -12.70 4.29
CA VAL A 73 -9.66 -11.67 3.89
C VAL A 73 -9.48 -10.70 5.05
N SER A 74 -8.23 -10.31 5.32
CA SER A 74 -7.89 -9.33 6.35
C SER A 74 -6.98 -8.27 5.74
N ILE A 75 -7.44 -7.02 5.73
CA ILE A 75 -6.64 -5.87 5.30
C ILE A 75 -6.17 -5.15 6.58
N PRO A 76 -4.87 -5.16 6.91
CA PRO A 76 -4.37 -4.72 8.22
C PRO A 76 -4.38 -3.19 8.42
N HIS A 77 -4.31 -2.40 7.34
CA HIS A 77 -4.14 -0.94 7.40
C HIS A 77 -5.11 -0.21 6.48
N VAL A 78 -6.41 -0.20 6.84
CA VAL A 78 -7.44 0.50 6.06
C VAL A 78 -7.58 1.94 6.54
N LYS A 79 -7.48 2.92 5.64
CA LYS A 79 -7.72 4.34 5.98
C LYS A 79 -9.02 4.48 6.77
N ALA A 80 -8.98 5.12 7.94
CA ALA A 80 -10.12 5.16 8.86
C ALA A 80 -11.39 5.79 8.28
N THR A 81 -11.25 6.67 7.29
CA THR A 81 -12.38 7.30 6.59
C THR A 81 -13.05 6.40 5.56
N LYS A 82 -12.48 5.22 5.24
CA LYS A 82 -13.03 4.29 4.25
C LYS A 82 -14.05 3.37 4.90
N SER A 83 -15.28 3.43 4.41
CA SER A 83 -16.37 2.59 4.91
C SER A 83 -16.26 1.17 4.35
N PHE A 84 -16.92 0.21 4.99
CA PHE A 84 -16.97 -1.14 4.43
C PHE A 84 -17.72 -1.21 3.10
N ALA A 85 -18.70 -0.34 2.85
CA ALA A 85 -19.43 -0.29 1.58
C ALA A 85 -18.50 0.02 0.39
N GLU A 86 -17.55 0.95 0.57
CA GLU A 86 -16.53 1.25 -0.45
C GLU A 86 -15.58 0.05 -0.67
N ILE A 87 -15.25 -0.69 0.38
CA ILE A 87 -14.43 -1.90 0.27
C ILE A 87 -15.21 -3.02 -0.42
N GLN A 88 -16.49 -3.18 -0.08
CA GLN A 88 -17.37 -4.20 -0.62
C GLN A 88 -17.54 -4.04 -2.14
N THR A 89 -17.75 -2.81 -2.61
CA THR A 89 -17.85 -2.52 -4.05
C THR A 89 -16.55 -2.78 -4.81
N ALA A 90 -15.38 -2.53 -4.19
CA ALA A 90 -14.08 -2.84 -4.79
C ALA A 90 -13.74 -4.34 -4.80
N VAL A 91 -14.37 -5.13 -3.93
CA VAL A 91 -14.08 -6.55 -3.73
C VAL A 91 -15.00 -7.46 -4.55
N ILE A 92 -16.30 -7.18 -4.55
CA ILE A 92 -17.29 -8.00 -5.29
C ILE A 92 -16.98 -7.94 -6.78
N GLY A 93 -16.95 -9.11 -7.43
CA GLY A 93 -16.60 -9.24 -8.85
C GLY A 93 -15.11 -9.13 -9.17
N GLN A 94 -14.27 -8.71 -8.22
CA GLN A 94 -12.81 -8.63 -8.40
C GLN A 94 -12.08 -9.80 -7.74
N PHE A 95 -12.46 -10.10 -6.50
CA PHE A 95 -11.86 -11.17 -5.70
C PHE A 95 -12.48 -12.51 -6.08
N ASP A 96 -11.69 -13.57 -5.92
CA ASP A 96 -12.17 -14.93 -6.14
C ASP A 96 -12.94 -15.43 -4.91
N GLU A 97 -13.92 -16.31 -5.11
CA GLU A 97 -14.78 -16.86 -4.06
C GLU A 97 -14.04 -17.76 -3.06
N SER A 98 -12.92 -18.35 -3.48
CA SER A 98 -12.09 -19.26 -2.70
C SER A 98 -10.68 -19.36 -3.29
N PHE A 99 -9.72 -19.87 -2.51
CA PHE A 99 -8.34 -20.08 -2.99
C PHE A 99 -8.19 -21.21 -4.03
N LYS A 100 -9.26 -21.96 -4.30
CA LYS A 100 -9.25 -23.14 -5.17
C LYS A 100 -9.90 -22.89 -6.53
N SER A 101 -10.53 -21.73 -6.71
CA SER A 101 -11.39 -21.40 -7.85
C SER A 101 -11.04 -19.98 -8.30
N SER A 102 -11.02 -19.74 -9.61
CA SER A 102 -10.89 -18.39 -10.19
C SER A 102 -12.26 -17.73 -10.41
N THR A 103 -13.32 -18.31 -9.87
CA THR A 103 -14.68 -17.77 -9.96
C THR A 103 -14.81 -16.57 -9.05
N LYS A 104 -15.35 -15.47 -9.57
CA LYS A 104 -15.50 -14.22 -8.84
C LYS A 104 -16.54 -14.34 -7.72
N CYS A 105 -16.28 -13.66 -6.62
CA CYS A 105 -17.18 -13.60 -5.49
C CYS A 105 -18.40 -12.73 -5.79
N ASP A 106 -19.57 -13.17 -5.31
CA ASP A 106 -20.84 -12.47 -5.48
C ASP A 106 -21.23 -11.69 -4.21
N TYR A 107 -20.61 -12.00 -3.07
CA TYR A 107 -20.83 -11.31 -1.81
C TYR A 107 -19.53 -11.06 -1.07
N SER A 108 -19.53 -10.00 -0.25
CA SER A 108 -18.54 -9.74 0.78
C SER A 108 -19.23 -9.31 2.07
N ASN A 109 -18.93 -9.96 3.19
CA ASN A 109 -19.54 -9.67 4.50
C ASN A 109 -18.47 -9.41 5.55
N LEU A 110 -18.59 -8.28 6.26
CA LEU A 110 -17.67 -7.89 7.31
C LEU A 110 -17.77 -8.84 8.52
N PHE A 111 -16.63 -9.17 9.12
CA PHE A 111 -16.59 -9.95 10.35
C PHE A 111 -16.73 -9.04 11.57
N TYR A 112 -17.60 -9.44 12.50
CA TYR A 112 -17.76 -8.84 13.83
C TYR A 112 -18.27 -7.40 13.93
N ASP A 113 -18.59 -6.72 12.84
CA ASP A 113 -19.16 -5.37 12.93
C ASP A 113 -20.67 -5.47 13.23
N LYS A 114 -21.07 -4.94 14.38
CA LYS A 114 -22.47 -4.59 14.64
C LYS A 114 -22.84 -3.62 13.52
N LYS A 115 -23.98 -3.85 12.84
CA LYS A 115 -24.54 -2.93 11.83
C LYS A 115 -24.12 -1.49 12.15
N GLU A 116 -23.29 -0.89 11.30
CA GLU A 116 -23.11 0.56 11.31
C GLU A 116 -24.52 1.15 11.29
N ALA A 117 -24.90 1.84 12.37
CA ALA A 117 -26.21 2.49 12.53
C ALA A 117 -26.26 3.77 11.71
#